data_AF-A0A537HLJ5-F1
#
_entry.id   AF-A0A537HLJ5-F1
#
_cell.length_a   1.000
_cell.length_b   1.000
_cell.length_c   1.000
_cell.angle_alpha   90.00
_cell.angle_beta   90.00
_cell.angle_gamma   90.00
#
_symmetry.space_group_name_H-M   'P 1'
#
loop_
_entity.id
_entity.type
_entity.pdbx_description
1 polymer ?
#
loop_
_entity_poly.entity_id
_entity_poly.type
_entity_poly.pdbx_seq_one_letter_code
_entity_poly.pdbx_strand_id
1 'polypeptide(L)'
;MPISSKQLVDFLNEVGKTLDRKIVLVAAGGTALNLYHVKASTIDVDFTGPAKDIELFQKAVNATQPGYKVHLWPNGQVFTQLLPDDYLRKSKRIRSLKNIDLRALAPADIVVTKTGRLDQRDMDDIEACIRKFKLTRNSIVKRGKQVEYVGNQDVFDYNLESATARFFGKSAYKKKRKRSL
;
A
#
# COMPACT_ATOMS: atom_id res chain seq x y z
N MET A 1 -7.81 15.70 8.31
CA MET A 1 -8.96 16.00 7.44
C MET A 1 -9.04 14.93 6.36
N PRO A 2 -10.19 14.29 6.11
CA PRO A 2 -10.33 13.32 5.02
C PRO A 2 -10.17 13.98 3.64
N ILE A 3 -9.47 13.31 2.73
CA ILE A 3 -9.19 13.75 1.36
C ILE A 3 -9.83 12.80 0.37
N SER A 4 -10.60 13.35 -0.57
CA SER A 4 -11.15 12.60 -1.70
C SER A 4 -10.12 12.38 -2.81
N SER A 5 -10.39 11.43 -3.70
CA SER A 5 -9.50 11.14 -4.84
C SER A 5 -9.36 12.33 -5.79
N LYS A 6 -10.42 13.14 -5.94
CA LYS A 6 -10.36 14.39 -6.71
C LYS A 6 -9.40 15.39 -6.07
N GLN A 7 -9.56 15.68 -4.78
CA GLN A 7 -8.67 16.60 -4.06
C GLN A 7 -7.20 16.15 -4.11
N LEU A 8 -6.95 14.84 -3.97
CA LEU A 8 -5.62 14.27 -4.09
C LEU A 8 -5.04 14.49 -5.49
N VAL A 9 -5.80 14.19 -6.55
CA VAL A 9 -5.36 14.36 -7.93
C VAL A 9 -5.11 15.84 -8.26
N ASP A 10 -5.96 16.75 -7.80
CA ASP A 10 -5.80 18.19 -7.99
C ASP A 10 -4.50 18.67 -7.33
N PHE A 11 -4.25 18.27 -6.08
CA PHE A 11 -2.99 18.55 -5.38
C PHE A 11 -1.77 18.00 -6.13
N LEU A 12 -1.80 16.73 -6.52
CA LEU A 12 -0.68 16.10 -7.24
C LEU A 12 -0.44 16.77 -8.59
N ASN A 13 -1.48 17.30 -9.24
CA ASN A 13 -1.33 18.03 -10.49
C ASN A 13 -0.61 19.36 -10.28
N GLU A 14 -0.90 20.09 -9.19
CA GLU A 14 -0.17 21.32 -8.85
C GLU A 14 1.28 21.05 -8.47
N VAL A 15 1.54 20.04 -7.62
CA VAL A 15 2.92 19.62 -7.31
C VAL A 15 3.64 19.17 -8.57
N GLY A 16 2.97 18.44 -9.45
CA GLY A 16 3.54 17.97 -10.71
C GLY A 16 3.95 19.07 -11.68
N LYS A 17 3.50 20.33 -11.51
CA LYS A 17 3.96 21.47 -12.31
C LYS A 17 5.30 22.04 -11.83
N THR A 18 5.68 21.79 -10.58
CA THR A 18 6.91 22.34 -9.98
C THR A 18 8.11 21.41 -10.12
N LEU A 19 7.88 20.15 -10.50
CA LEU A 19 8.94 19.17 -10.76
C LEU A 19 9.64 19.47 -12.08
N ASP A 20 10.96 19.31 -12.11
CA ASP A 20 11.83 19.51 -13.28
C ASP A 20 11.86 18.31 -14.24
N ARG A 21 11.47 17.13 -13.75
CA ARG A 21 11.41 15.88 -14.52
C ARG A 21 10.21 15.03 -14.11
N LYS A 22 9.86 14.07 -14.97
CA LYS A 22 8.88 13.04 -14.63
C LYS A 22 9.37 12.14 -13.50
N ILE A 23 8.47 11.86 -12.56
CA ILE A 23 8.63 10.89 -11.47
C ILE A 23 7.54 9.83 -11.51
N VAL A 24 7.79 8.68 -10.88
CA VAL A 24 6.77 7.67 -10.59
C VAL A 24 6.40 7.71 -9.11
N LEU A 25 5.11 7.82 -8.84
CA LEU A 25 4.57 7.86 -7.48
C LEU A 25 3.53 6.75 -7.34
N VAL A 26 3.71 5.85 -6.38
CA VAL A 26 2.87 4.67 -6.17
C VAL A 26 2.10 4.83 -4.86
N ALA A 27 0.79 5.07 -4.95
CA ALA A 27 -0.08 5.15 -3.78
C ALA A 27 -0.12 3.82 -3.02
N ALA A 28 -0.06 3.91 -1.69
CA ALA A 28 -0.14 2.79 -0.76
C ALA A 28 -1.34 2.93 0.20
N GLY A 29 -1.63 1.87 0.96
CA GLY A 29 -2.61 1.91 2.05
C GLY A 29 -3.99 2.47 1.66
N GLY A 30 -4.52 3.36 2.52
CA GLY A 30 -5.82 4.01 2.31
C GLY A 30 -5.86 4.90 1.07
N THR A 31 -4.74 5.52 0.72
CA THR A 31 -4.57 6.36 -0.49
C THR A 31 -4.79 5.54 -1.76
N ALA A 32 -4.19 4.34 -1.83
CA ALA A 32 -4.41 3.43 -2.95
C ALA A 32 -5.89 3.03 -3.06
N LEU A 33 -6.51 2.64 -1.95
CA LEU A 33 -7.94 2.26 -1.90
C LEU A 33 -8.86 3.41 -2.31
N ASN A 34 -8.51 4.64 -1.97
CA ASN A 34 -9.25 5.81 -2.39
C ASN A 34 -9.14 6.05 -3.91
N LEU A 35 -7.94 5.94 -4.48
CA LEU A 35 -7.72 6.04 -5.94
C LEU A 35 -8.37 4.88 -6.71
N TYR A 36 -8.53 3.72 -6.09
CA TYR A 36 -9.29 2.59 -6.65
C TYR A 36 -10.81 2.72 -6.52
N HIS A 37 -11.31 3.80 -5.90
CA HIS A 37 -12.72 3.98 -5.58
C HIS A 37 -13.28 2.82 -4.73
N VAL A 38 -12.46 2.28 -3.83
CA VAL A 38 -12.89 1.33 -2.78
C VAL A 38 -13.47 2.09 -1.59
N LYS A 39 -12.92 3.27 -1.29
CA LYS A 39 -13.44 4.19 -0.27
C LYS A 39 -13.47 5.64 -0.76
N ALA A 40 -14.39 6.43 -0.21
CA ALA A 40 -14.65 7.81 -0.65
C ALA A 40 -13.50 8.78 -0.31
N SER A 41 -12.80 8.57 0.81
CA SER A 41 -11.71 9.44 1.27
C SER A 41 -10.67 8.69 2.10
N THR A 42 -9.50 9.31 2.29
CA THR A 42 -8.43 8.85 3.19
C THR A 42 -7.99 9.96 4.14
N ILE A 43 -7.53 9.62 5.34
CA ILE A 43 -6.98 10.61 6.30
C ILE A 43 -5.50 10.84 6.03
N ASP A 44 -4.77 9.77 5.76
CA ASP A 44 -3.34 9.78 5.49
C ASP A 44 -3.10 9.62 3.98
N VAL A 45 -2.09 10.33 3.47
CA VAL A 45 -1.64 10.24 2.09
C VAL A 45 -0.30 9.50 2.08
N ASP A 46 -0.32 8.24 1.66
CA ASP A 46 0.84 7.34 1.65
C ASP A 46 1.30 7.07 0.22
N PHE A 47 2.58 7.33 -0.06
CA PHE A 47 3.22 6.98 -1.32
C PHE A 47 4.52 6.21 -1.11
N THR A 48 4.80 5.33 -2.05
CA THR A 48 6.10 4.72 -2.28
C THR A 48 6.54 4.92 -3.73
N GLY A 49 7.80 4.62 -4.04
CA GLY A 49 8.36 4.76 -5.38
C GLY A 49 9.88 4.71 -5.38
N PRO A 50 10.53 4.84 -6.55
CA PRO A 50 11.98 4.93 -6.62
C PRO A 50 12.53 6.02 -5.69
N ALA A 51 13.61 5.74 -4.94
CA ALA A 51 14.13 6.67 -3.93
C ALA A 51 14.35 8.10 -4.45
N LYS A 52 14.98 8.24 -5.63
CA LYS A 52 15.22 9.55 -6.27
C LYS A 52 13.93 10.30 -6.63
N ASP A 53 12.85 9.58 -6.92
CA ASP A 53 11.55 10.15 -7.24
C ASP A 53 10.84 10.62 -5.97
N ILE A 54 10.92 9.81 -4.92
CA ILE A 54 10.42 10.14 -3.59
C ILE A 54 11.13 11.35 -2.99
N GLU A 55 12.46 11.42 -3.08
CA GLU A 55 13.24 12.57 -2.62
C GLU A 55 12.84 13.86 -3.34
N LEU A 56 12.67 13.81 -4.67
CA LEU A 56 12.27 14.96 -5.44
C LEU A 56 10.83 15.40 -5.09
N PHE A 57 9.92 14.44 -4.95
CA PHE A 57 8.54 14.71 -4.53
C PHE A 57 8.48 15.31 -3.12
N GLN A 58 9.27 14.79 -2.17
CA GLN A 58 9.32 15.31 -0.81
C GLN A 58 9.71 16.78 -0.77
N LYS A 59 10.70 17.19 -1.57
CA LYS A 59 11.12 18.60 -1.69
C LYS A 59 9.96 19.47 -2.19
N ALA A 60 9.25 19.02 -3.22
CA ALA A 60 8.13 19.75 -3.79
C ALA A 60 6.94 19.85 -2.82
N VAL A 61 6.59 18.75 -2.13
CA VAL A 61 5.51 18.74 -1.11
C VAL A 61 5.82 19.71 0.04
N ASN A 62 7.05 19.70 0.54
CA ASN A 62 7.48 20.60 1.64
C ASN A 62 7.35 22.08 1.26
N ALA A 63 7.60 22.42 0.00
CA ALA A 63 7.42 23.79 -0.50
C ALA A 63 5.93 24.18 -0.59
N THR A 64 5.04 23.23 -0.88
CA THR A 64 3.60 23.51 -1.07
C THR A 64 2.76 23.54 0.22
N GLN A 65 3.26 22.94 1.32
CA GLN A 65 2.57 22.87 2.62
C GLN A 65 1.06 22.50 2.51
N PRO A 66 0.71 21.27 2.10
CA PRO A 66 -0.66 20.91 1.73
C PRO A 66 -1.70 20.94 2.86
N GLY A 67 -1.31 21.22 4.10
CA GLY A 67 -2.22 21.23 5.26
C GLY A 67 -2.64 19.83 5.74
N TYR A 68 -2.01 18.78 5.22
CA TYR A 68 -2.21 17.39 5.65
C TYR A 68 -0.91 16.59 5.57
N LYS A 69 -0.91 15.45 6.25
CA LYS A 69 0.27 14.59 6.36
C LYS A 69 0.45 13.76 5.10
N VAL A 70 1.63 13.85 4.51
CA VAL A 70 2.08 13.02 3.38
C VAL A 70 3.22 12.13 3.87
N HIS A 71 2.99 10.83 3.84
CA HIS A 71 3.97 9.80 4.16
C HIS A 71 4.64 9.31 2.88
N LEU A 72 5.96 9.45 2.82
CA LEU A 72 6.74 9.07 1.66
C LEU A 72 7.76 8.01 2.04
N TRP A 73 7.78 6.92 1.28
CA TRP A 73 8.60 5.75 1.56
C TRP A 73 9.40 5.35 0.31
N PRO A 74 10.72 5.23 0.35
CA PRO A 74 11.50 4.86 -0.82
C PRO A 74 11.42 3.36 -1.12
N ASN A 75 11.60 3.00 -2.38
CA ASN A 75 11.90 1.65 -2.87
C ASN A 75 10.95 0.55 -2.39
N GLY A 76 9.64 0.78 -2.44
CA GLY A 76 8.65 -0.25 -2.07
C GLY A 76 8.51 -0.45 -0.55
N GLN A 77 9.20 0.35 0.27
CA GLN A 77 8.90 0.44 1.69
C GLN A 77 7.50 1.00 1.88
N VAL A 78 6.76 0.46 2.85
CA VAL A 78 5.46 0.96 3.29
C VAL A 78 5.33 0.60 4.77
N PHE A 79 5.39 1.60 5.66
CA PHE A 79 5.42 1.39 7.11
C PHE A 79 6.53 0.41 7.53
N THR A 80 6.15 -0.78 8.04
CA THR A 80 7.05 -1.83 8.52
C THR A 80 7.25 -2.96 7.52
N GLN A 81 6.82 -2.77 6.27
CA GLN A 81 6.95 -3.76 5.19
C GLN A 81 7.87 -3.24 4.10
N LEU A 82 8.69 -4.13 3.55
CA LEU A 82 9.41 -3.92 2.31
C LEU A 82 8.82 -4.86 1.25
N LEU A 83 8.24 -4.27 0.21
CA LEU A 83 7.68 -5.01 -0.91
C LEU A 83 8.80 -5.57 -1.81
N PRO A 84 8.59 -6.71 -2.47
CA PRO A 84 9.53 -7.23 -3.48
C PRO A 84 9.76 -6.24 -4.62
N ASP A 85 10.93 -6.32 -5.26
CA ASP A 85 11.35 -5.46 -6.38
C ASP A 85 10.34 -5.37 -7.53
N ASP A 86 9.48 -6.39 -7.67
CA ASP A 86 8.44 -6.41 -8.69
C ASP A 86 7.21 -5.54 -8.37
N TYR A 87 7.15 -4.86 -7.22
CA TYR A 87 6.03 -4.01 -6.81
C TYR A 87 5.74 -2.92 -7.84
N LEU A 88 6.79 -2.30 -8.41
CA LEU A 88 6.64 -1.23 -9.38
C LEU A 88 6.05 -1.75 -10.70
N ARG A 89 6.47 -2.94 -11.13
CA ARG A 89 5.95 -3.62 -12.32
C ARG A 89 4.51 -4.08 -12.13
N LYS A 90 4.14 -4.50 -10.91
CA LYS A 90 2.79 -4.94 -10.55
C LYS A 90 1.82 -3.79 -10.24
N SER A 91 2.34 -2.60 -9.92
CA SER A 91 1.54 -1.42 -9.64
C SER A 91 0.64 -1.06 -10.83
N LYS A 92 -0.59 -0.63 -10.55
CA LYS A 92 -1.52 -0.20 -11.58
C LYS A 92 -1.35 1.29 -11.84
N ARG A 93 -1.16 1.68 -13.09
CA ARG A 93 -1.26 3.08 -13.49
C ARG A 93 -2.67 3.59 -13.28
N ILE A 94 -2.80 4.68 -12.51
CA ILE A 94 -4.08 5.36 -12.25
C ILE A 94 -4.26 6.48 -13.26
N ARG A 95 -3.25 7.35 -13.41
CA ARG A 95 -3.29 8.49 -14.34
C ARG A 95 -1.89 9.03 -14.59
N SER A 96 -1.66 9.58 -15.79
CA SER A 96 -0.53 10.49 -16.01
C SER A 96 -0.94 11.90 -15.66
N LEU A 97 -0.26 12.51 -14.70
CA LEU A 97 -0.30 13.96 -14.45
C LEU A 97 0.97 14.58 -15.09
N LYS A 98 1.12 15.91 -15.02
CA LYS A 98 2.22 16.65 -15.67
C LYS A 98 3.58 15.94 -15.60
N ASN A 99 4.25 16.03 -14.46
CA ASN A 99 5.51 15.34 -14.21
C ASN A 99 5.35 14.18 -13.21
N ILE A 100 4.14 13.64 -13.03
CA ILE A 100 3.88 12.52 -12.13
C ILE A 100 3.15 11.40 -12.88
N ASP A 101 3.78 10.23 -12.98
CA ASP A 101 3.10 8.98 -13.32
C ASP A 101 2.49 8.39 -12.05
N LEU A 102 1.22 8.68 -11.82
CA LEU A 102 0.50 8.24 -10.61
C LEU A 102 0.04 6.79 -10.78
N ARG A 103 0.52 5.95 -9.87
CA ARG A 103 0.18 4.54 -9.77
C ARG A 103 -0.40 4.22 -8.41
N ALA A 104 -0.96 3.03 -8.26
CA ALA A 104 -1.36 2.47 -6.99
C ALA A 104 -0.79 1.06 -6.85
N LEU A 105 -0.47 0.66 -5.62
CA LEU A 105 -0.02 -0.70 -5.33
C LEU A 105 -1.01 -1.75 -5.86
N ALA A 106 -0.50 -2.93 -6.19
CA ALA A 106 -1.37 -4.04 -6.56
C ALA A 106 -2.28 -4.38 -5.37
N PRO A 107 -3.53 -4.82 -5.59
CA PRO A 107 -4.45 -5.12 -4.49
C PRO A 107 -3.89 -6.10 -3.44
N ALA A 108 -3.13 -7.11 -3.86
CA ALA A 108 -2.46 -8.02 -2.92
C ALA A 108 -1.39 -7.32 -2.08
N ASP A 109 -0.64 -6.36 -2.65
CA ASP A 109 0.35 -5.54 -1.92
C ASP A 109 -0.32 -4.64 -0.86
N ILE A 110 -1.49 -4.10 -1.18
CA ILE A 110 -2.27 -3.30 -0.23
C ILE A 110 -2.73 -4.15 0.96
N VAL A 111 -3.21 -5.37 0.71
CA VAL A 111 -3.63 -6.28 1.79
C VAL A 111 -2.44 -6.64 2.69
N VAL A 112 -1.32 -7.08 2.13
CA VAL A 112 -0.16 -7.55 2.92
C VAL A 112 0.54 -6.41 3.69
N THR A 113 0.54 -5.18 3.17
CA THR A 113 1.06 -4.03 3.92
C THR A 113 0.15 -3.66 5.09
N LYS A 114 -1.16 -3.86 4.96
CA LYS A 114 -2.10 -3.67 6.08
C LYS A 114 -2.03 -4.76 7.14
N THR A 115 -1.72 -6.01 6.76
CA THR A 115 -1.58 -7.10 7.74
C THR A 115 -0.42 -6.91 8.71
N GLY A 116 0.58 -6.10 8.36
CA GLY A 116 1.69 -5.82 9.28
C GLY A 116 1.34 -4.98 10.51
N ARG A 117 0.18 -4.30 10.49
CA ARG A 117 -0.37 -3.52 11.61
C ARG A 117 -1.64 -4.17 12.17
N LEU A 118 -2.55 -4.52 11.26
CA LEU A 118 -3.83 -5.18 11.52
C LEU A 118 -4.71 -4.52 12.61
N ASP A 119 -4.84 -3.19 12.57
CA ASP A 119 -5.87 -2.49 13.36
C ASP A 119 -7.29 -2.72 12.78
N GLN A 120 -8.34 -2.27 13.49
CA GLN A 120 -9.72 -2.46 13.02
C GLN A 120 -9.99 -1.80 11.65
N ARG A 121 -9.38 -0.63 11.37
CA ARG A 121 -9.54 0.05 10.07
C ARG A 121 -8.80 -0.72 8.97
N ASP A 122 -7.66 -1.31 9.30
CA ASP A 122 -6.93 -2.19 8.39
C ASP A 122 -7.75 -3.43 8.06
N MET A 123 -8.47 -4.01 9.02
CA MET A 123 -9.40 -5.11 8.78
C MET A 123 -10.53 -4.73 7.82
N ASP A 124 -11.16 -3.57 8.02
CA ASP A 124 -12.24 -3.08 7.14
C ASP A 124 -11.71 -2.81 5.72
N ASP A 125 -10.50 -2.27 5.61
CA ASP A 125 -9.82 -2.00 4.34
C ASP A 125 -9.44 -3.28 3.60
N ILE A 126 -8.93 -4.28 4.32
CA ILE A 126 -8.62 -5.61 3.78
C ILE A 126 -9.90 -6.24 3.24
N GLU A 127 -11.01 -6.18 3.99
CA GLU A 127 -12.30 -6.71 3.54
C GLU A 127 -12.76 -6.05 2.24
N ALA A 128 -12.78 -4.71 2.21
CA ALA A 128 -13.22 -3.95 1.04
C ALA A 128 -12.32 -4.24 -0.17
N CYS A 129 -11.00 -4.36 0.03
CA CYS A 129 -10.05 -4.72 -1.01
C CYS A 129 -10.30 -6.14 -1.55
N ILE A 130 -10.45 -7.14 -0.67
CA ILE A 130 -10.74 -8.53 -1.04
C ILE A 130 -12.01 -8.60 -1.87
N ARG A 131 -13.10 -7.97 -1.41
CA ARG A 131 -14.39 -7.98 -2.10
C ARG A 131 -14.32 -7.30 -3.47
N LYS A 132 -13.74 -6.10 -3.55
CA LYS A 132 -13.64 -5.33 -4.80
C LYS A 132 -12.84 -6.07 -5.87
N PHE A 133 -11.69 -6.62 -5.49
CA PHE A 133 -10.74 -7.22 -6.43
C PHE A 133 -10.86 -8.74 -6.53
N LYS A 134 -11.83 -9.34 -5.84
CA LYS A 134 -12.06 -10.79 -5.79
C LYS A 134 -10.77 -11.56 -5.44
N LEU A 135 -10.03 -11.05 -4.45
CA LEU A 135 -8.76 -11.65 -4.06
C LEU A 135 -9.00 -13.03 -3.45
N THR A 136 -8.06 -13.94 -3.71
CA THR A 136 -8.07 -15.28 -3.12
C THR A 136 -7.12 -15.34 -1.94
N ARG A 137 -7.40 -16.23 -0.98
CA ARG A 137 -6.47 -16.56 0.10
C ARG A 137 -5.08 -16.87 -0.44
N ASN A 138 -4.99 -17.69 -1.48
CA ASN A 138 -3.73 -18.10 -2.09
C ASN A 138 -2.94 -16.91 -2.66
N SER A 139 -3.59 -15.96 -3.33
CA SER A 139 -2.90 -14.76 -3.84
C SER A 139 -2.32 -13.90 -2.71
N ILE A 140 -3.06 -13.76 -1.61
CA ILE A 140 -2.63 -12.94 -0.46
C ILE A 140 -1.50 -13.63 0.29
N VAL A 141 -1.67 -14.91 0.65
CA VAL A 141 -0.65 -15.69 1.38
C VAL A 141 0.62 -15.83 0.56
N LYS A 142 0.51 -16.13 -0.74
CA LYS A 142 1.68 -16.22 -1.63
C LYS A 142 2.43 -14.90 -1.67
N ARG A 143 1.71 -13.78 -1.69
CA ARG A 143 2.34 -12.46 -1.69
C ARG A 143 2.96 -12.11 -0.34
N GLY A 144 2.28 -12.40 0.77
CA GLY A 144 2.78 -12.14 2.12
C GLY A 144 4.11 -12.84 2.41
N LYS A 145 4.32 -14.05 1.88
CA LYS A 145 5.60 -14.78 1.98
C LYS A 145 6.77 -14.15 1.23
N GLN A 146 6.51 -13.15 0.38
CA GLN A 146 7.54 -12.45 -0.38
C GLN A 146 7.89 -11.10 0.25
N VAL A 147 7.03 -10.58 1.13
CA VAL A 147 7.24 -9.29 1.77
C VAL A 147 8.19 -9.47 2.95
N GLU A 148 9.18 -8.60 3.07
CA GLU A 148 10.01 -8.56 4.25
C GLU A 148 9.34 -7.69 5.32
N TYR A 149 9.35 -8.15 6.56
CA TYR A 149 8.79 -7.43 7.70
C TYR A 149 9.90 -6.92 8.61
N VAL A 150 9.95 -5.61 8.82
CA VAL A 150 10.97 -4.94 9.66
C VAL A 150 10.56 -5.00 11.14
N GLY A 151 10.12 -6.16 11.61
CA GLY A 151 9.61 -6.36 12.97
C GLY A 151 9.57 -7.83 13.36
N ASN A 152 8.66 -8.21 14.25
CA ASN A 152 8.48 -9.61 14.63
C ASN A 152 7.74 -10.40 13.52
N GLN A 153 8.48 -11.25 12.79
CA GLN A 153 7.92 -12.09 11.71
C GLN A 153 6.77 -13.00 12.19
N ASP A 154 6.82 -13.52 13.43
CA ASP A 154 5.74 -14.35 13.97
C ASP A 154 4.44 -13.57 14.14
N VAL A 155 4.54 -12.27 14.48
CA VAL A 155 3.37 -11.36 14.56
C VAL A 155 2.80 -11.12 13.17
N PHE A 156 3.65 -10.90 12.16
CA PHE A 156 3.19 -10.75 10.79
C PHE A 156 2.48 -12.01 10.28
N ASP A 157 3.08 -13.18 10.51
CA ASP A 157 2.51 -14.47 10.09
C ASP A 157 1.18 -14.75 10.80
N TYR A 158 1.09 -14.45 12.11
CA TYR A 158 -0.15 -14.55 12.88
C TYR A 158 -1.22 -13.59 12.34
N ASN A 159 -0.86 -12.35 12.00
CA ASN A 159 -1.78 -11.37 11.45
C ASN A 159 -2.28 -11.78 10.06
N LEU A 160 -1.39 -12.28 9.20
CA LEU A 160 -1.73 -12.77 7.87
C LEU A 160 -2.69 -13.96 7.94
N GLU A 161 -2.44 -14.91 8.84
CA GLU A 161 -3.35 -16.03 9.08
C GLU A 161 -4.68 -15.55 9.65
N SER A 162 -4.66 -14.68 10.67
CA SER A 162 -5.87 -14.12 11.29
C SER A 162 -6.76 -13.39 10.27
N ALA A 163 -6.17 -12.51 9.46
CA ALA A 163 -6.86 -11.79 8.41
C ALA A 163 -7.46 -12.74 7.37
N THR A 164 -6.67 -13.69 6.86
CA THR A 164 -7.14 -14.59 5.81
C THR A 164 -8.15 -15.63 6.32
N ALA A 165 -7.99 -16.14 7.54
CA ALA A 165 -8.93 -17.08 8.15
C ALA A 165 -10.31 -16.43 8.39
N ARG A 166 -10.34 -15.13 8.72
CA ARG A 166 -11.59 -14.38 8.89
C ARG A 166 -12.42 -14.31 7.60
N PHE A 167 -11.79 -14.14 6.44
CA PHE A 167 -12.51 -13.96 5.17
C PHE A 167 -12.69 -15.23 4.35
N PHE A 168 -11.82 -16.22 4.52
CA PHE A 168 -11.82 -17.44 3.70
C PHE A 168 -12.04 -18.71 4.53
N GLY A 169 -12.25 -18.59 5.84
CA GLY A 169 -12.35 -19.70 6.78
C GLY A 169 -10.98 -20.27 7.17
N LYS A 170 -10.97 -21.05 8.27
CA LYS A 170 -9.79 -21.82 8.68
C LYS A 170 -9.59 -22.96 7.69
N SER A 171 -8.58 -22.86 6.83
CA SER A 171 -8.01 -24.07 6.22
C SER A 171 -7.10 -24.70 7.28
N ALA A 172 -7.22 -26.02 7.49
CA ALA A 172 -6.45 -26.74 8.50
C ALA A 172 -4.94 -26.51 8.30
N TYR A 173 -4.38 -25.53 9.00
CA TYR A 173 -2.94 -25.33 9.08
C TYR A 173 -2.39 -26.51 9.88
N LYS A 174 -2.13 -27.62 9.19
CA LYS A 174 -1.34 -28.73 9.74
C LYS A 174 0.07 -28.18 9.96
N LYS A 175 0.29 -27.63 11.15
CA LYS A 175 1.62 -27.32 11.66
C LYS A 175 2.40 -28.64 11.58
N LYS A 176 3.30 -28.78 10.59
CA LYS A 176 4.35 -29.81 10.64
C LYS A 176 5.24 -29.43 11.82
N ARG A 177 4.84 -29.83 13.02
CA ARG A 177 5.77 -29.98 14.13
C ARG A 177 6.80 -31.00 13.63
N LYS A 178 8.00 -30.54 13.30
CA LYS A 178 9.18 -31.42 13.30
C LYS A 178 9.18 -32.07 14.68
N ARG A 179 8.93 -33.37 14.75
CA ARG A 179 9.29 -34.16 15.93
C ARG A 179 10.82 -34.15 15.94
N SER A 180 11.39 -33.40 16.87
CA SER A 180 12.76 -33.54 17.29
C SER A 180 12.84 -34.74 18.22
N LEU A 181 13.81 -35.62 17.90
CA LEU A 181 14.17 -36.91 18.50
C LEU A 181 13.30 -38.09 18.08
#